data_AF-A0A8T4ELK9-F1
#
_entry.id   AF-A0A8T4ELK9-F1
#
_cell.length_a   1.000
_cell.length_b   1.000
_cell.length_c   1.000
_cell.angle_alpha   90.00
_cell.angle_beta   90.00
_cell.angle_gamma   90.00
#
_symmetry.space_group_name_H-M   'P 1'
#
loop_
_entity.id
_entity.type
_entity.pdbx_description
1 polymer ?
#
loop_
_entity_poly.entity_id
_entity_poly.type
_entity_poly.pdbx_seq_one_letter_code
_entity_poly.pdbx_strand_id
1 'polypeptide(L)'
;MVNIPILSDLKSKKGPMHIAVNTEGIKAWCEDNKKELVQGANKHLELLDELVDMQLKNETQVLSINLSEHEGMIENLNEFFKHLLNDERIHKNKMRVFIIGQWYELDSELRETFKELM
;
A
#
# COMPACT_ATOMS: atom_id res chain seq x y z
N MET A 1 41.33 22.63 26.58
CA MET A 1 40.76 22.08 25.34
C MET A 1 40.37 20.65 25.61
N VAL A 2 39.07 20.35 25.63
CA VAL A 2 38.56 18.99 25.87
C VAL A 2 38.50 18.29 24.52
N ASN A 3 39.25 17.19 24.39
CA ASN A 3 39.29 16.39 23.18
C ASN A 3 38.06 15.47 23.18
N ILE A 4 36.99 15.88 22.49
CA ILE A 4 35.77 15.07 22.34
C ILE A 4 36.05 14.05 21.23
N PRO A 5 35.96 12.74 21.50
CA PRO A 5 36.11 11.75 20.45
C PRO A 5 34.97 11.94 19.45
N ILE A 6 35.33 12.16 18.19
CA ILE A 6 34.38 12.12 17.09
C ILE A 6 33.82 10.70 17.08
N LEU A 7 32.56 10.54 17.49
CA LEU A 7 31.82 9.30 17.38
C LEU A 7 31.72 8.98 15.88
N SER A 8 32.64 8.18 15.37
CA SER A 8 32.66 7.63 14.01
C SER A 8 31.52 6.66 13.71
N ASP A 9 30.56 6.51 14.64
CA ASP A 9 29.53 5.48 14.64
C ASP A 9 28.09 6.01 14.49
N LEU A 10 27.91 7.20 13.90
CA LEU A 10 26.63 7.52 13.27
C LEU A 10 26.53 6.70 11.97
N LYS A 11 26.22 5.40 12.14
CA LYS A 11 25.77 4.49 11.08
C LYS A 11 24.83 5.27 10.16
N SER A 12 25.01 5.08 8.85
CA SER A 12 24.12 5.64 7.83
C SER A 12 22.68 5.52 8.33
N LYS A 13 21.92 6.64 8.32
CA LYS A 13 20.51 6.63 8.69
C LYS A 13 19.80 5.64 7.78
N LYS A 14 19.64 4.39 8.22
CA LYS A 14 18.80 3.41 7.53
C LYS A 14 17.41 4.01 7.46
N GLY A 15 16.76 3.84 6.31
CA GLY A 15 15.37 4.26 6.11
C GLY A 15 14.43 3.63 7.14
N PRO A 16 13.18 4.12 7.23
CA PRO A 16 12.19 3.52 8.12
C PRO A 16 12.00 2.04 7.80
N MET A 17 11.97 1.18 8.82
CA MET A 17 11.68 -0.25 8.62
C MET A 17 10.20 -0.51 8.36
N HIS A 18 9.34 0.34 8.92
CA HIS A 18 7.88 0.22 8.82
C HIS A 18 7.29 1.58 8.45
N ILE A 19 6.53 1.62 7.36
CA ILE A 19 5.74 2.77 6.95
C ILE A 19 4.27 2.40 7.04
N ALA A 20 3.47 3.26 7.66
CA ALA A 20 2.02 3.17 7.65
C ALA A 20 1.47 4.38 6.87
N VAL A 21 0.57 4.14 5.93
CA VAL A 21 -0.04 5.15 5.06
C VAL A 21 -1.55 5.12 5.23
N ASN A 22 -2.14 6.30 5.40
CA ASN A 22 -3.59 6.47 5.30
C ASN A 22 -3.93 7.03 3.91
N THR A 23 -4.81 6.38 3.16
CA THR A 23 -5.09 6.71 1.75
C THR A 23 -6.40 7.50 1.55
N GLU A 24 -6.83 8.22 2.59
CA GLU A 24 -7.97 9.14 2.53
C GLU A 24 -7.75 10.33 1.58
N GLY A 25 -8.85 11.00 1.23
CA GLY A 25 -8.82 12.24 0.44
C GLY A 25 -9.18 12.10 -1.04
N ILE A 26 -9.61 10.91 -1.48
CA ILE A 26 -9.98 10.67 -2.89
C ILE A 26 -11.09 11.61 -3.39
N LYS A 27 -12.09 11.90 -2.53
CA LYS A 27 -13.23 12.76 -2.88
C LYS A 27 -12.77 14.21 -3.10
N ALA A 28 -11.97 14.72 -2.17
CA ALA A 28 -11.38 16.06 -2.27
C ALA A 28 -10.49 16.17 -3.52
N TRP A 29 -9.68 15.14 -3.81
CA TRP A 29 -8.88 15.10 -5.03
C TRP A 29 -9.74 15.13 -6.30
N CYS A 30 -10.84 14.36 -6.35
CA CYS A 30 -11.76 14.39 -7.49
C CYS A 30 -12.41 15.76 -7.69
N GLU A 31 -12.83 16.42 -6.61
CA GLU A 31 -13.41 17.75 -6.64
C GLU A 31 -12.42 18.79 -7.17
N ASP A 32 -11.20 18.81 -6.63
CA ASP A 32 -10.13 19.73 -7.03
C ASP A 32 -9.72 19.54 -8.50
N ASN A 33 -9.77 18.29 -8.99
CA ASN A 33 -9.34 17.93 -10.34
C ASN A 33 -10.48 17.83 -11.36
N LYS A 34 -11.74 18.10 -10.96
CA LYS A 34 -12.95 17.97 -11.78
C LYS A 34 -13.05 16.57 -12.42
N LYS A 35 -12.85 15.54 -11.60
CA LYS A 35 -12.87 14.13 -12.00
C LYS A 35 -14.07 13.40 -11.38
N GLU A 36 -14.52 12.36 -12.06
CA GLU A 36 -15.52 11.44 -11.51
C GLU A 36 -14.89 10.50 -10.47
N LEU A 37 -15.70 9.97 -9.55
CA LEU A 37 -15.23 9.06 -8.51
C LEU A 37 -14.54 7.81 -9.07
N VAL A 38 -15.01 7.28 -10.20
CA VAL A 38 -14.37 6.13 -10.88
C VAL A 38 -12.94 6.47 -11.31
N GLN A 39 -12.70 7.69 -11.80
CA GLN A 39 -11.36 8.14 -12.16
C GLN A 39 -10.48 8.32 -10.92
N GLY A 40 -11.07 8.79 -9.82
CA GLY A 40 -10.42 8.81 -8.51
C GLY A 40 -10.01 7.42 -8.05
N ALA A 41 -10.93 6.45 -8.11
CA ALA A 41 -10.68 5.05 -7.75
C ALA A 41 -9.54 4.45 -8.55
N ASN A 42 -9.52 4.66 -9.88
CA ASN A 42 -8.41 4.23 -10.73
C ASN A 42 -7.08 4.87 -10.33
N LYS A 43 -7.09 6.18 -10.05
CA LYS A 43 -5.88 6.88 -9.58
C LYS A 43 -5.42 6.36 -8.21
N HIS A 44 -6.35 6.02 -7.34
CA HIS A 44 -6.04 5.44 -6.04
C HIS A 44 -5.34 4.09 -6.19
N LEU A 45 -5.85 3.20 -7.05
CA LEU A 45 -5.18 1.92 -7.33
C LEU A 45 -3.78 2.11 -7.92
N GLU A 46 -3.60 3.06 -8.84
CA GLU A 46 -2.29 3.39 -9.40
C GLU A 46 -1.29 3.81 -8.29
N LEU A 47 -1.76 4.61 -7.33
CA LEU A 47 -0.94 5.03 -6.19
C LEU A 47 -0.64 3.87 -5.22
N LEU A 48 -1.57 2.93 -5.04
CA LEU A 48 -1.31 1.72 -4.25
C LEU A 48 -0.20 0.87 -4.88
N ASP A 49 -0.22 0.73 -6.20
CA ASP A 49 0.83 0.03 -6.94
C ASP A 49 2.19 0.74 -6.81
N GLU A 50 2.19 2.08 -6.95
CA GLU A 50 3.39 2.90 -6.75
C GLU A 50 3.96 2.74 -5.33
N LEU A 51 3.11 2.62 -4.31
CA LEU A 51 3.56 2.38 -2.94
C LEU A 51 4.27 1.02 -2.79
N VAL A 52 3.86 -0.02 -3.52
CA VAL A 52 4.55 -1.32 -3.55
C VAL A 52 5.95 -1.16 -4.17
N ASP A 53 6.05 -0.45 -5.29
CA ASP A 53 7.35 -0.15 -5.93
C ASP A 53 8.25 0.67 -5.00
N MET A 54 7.68 1.65 -4.29
CA MET A 54 8.40 2.45 -3.31
C MET A 54 8.90 1.59 -2.13
N GLN A 55 8.10 0.61 -1.67
CA GLN A 55 8.55 -0.31 -0.62
C GLN A 55 9.78 -1.08 -1.07
N LEU A 56 9.75 -1.65 -2.29
CA LEU A 56 10.86 -2.40 -2.86
C LEU A 56 12.10 -1.54 -3.06
N LYS A 57 11.94 -0.36 -3.67
CA LYS A 57 13.04 0.56 -3.97
C LYS A 57 13.76 1.06 -2.72
N ASN A 58 13.01 1.31 -1.65
CA ASN A 58 13.57 1.83 -0.40
C ASN A 58 13.98 0.74 0.59
N GLU A 59 13.84 -0.54 0.22
CA GLU A 59 14.08 -1.70 1.09
C GLU A 59 13.30 -1.61 2.42
N THR A 60 12.10 -1.03 2.37
CA THR A 60 11.21 -0.93 3.53
C THR A 60 10.66 -2.31 3.86
N GLN A 61 10.86 -2.78 5.08
CA GLN A 61 10.49 -4.15 5.46
C GLN A 61 8.98 -4.34 5.56
N VAL A 62 8.26 -3.33 6.06
CA VAL A 62 6.82 -3.40 6.28
C VAL A 62 6.15 -2.14 5.74
N LEU A 63 5.13 -2.34 4.92
CA LEU A 63 4.21 -1.30 4.49
C LEU A 63 2.80 -1.68 4.98
N SER A 64 2.15 -0.77 5.68
CA SER A 64 0.75 -0.91 6.10
C SER A 64 -0.07 0.18 5.45
N ILE A 65 -1.14 -0.21 4.76
CA ILE A 65 -2.02 0.72 4.05
C ILE A 65 -3.40 0.65 4.71
N ASN A 66 -3.88 1.77 5.23
CA ASN A 66 -5.25 1.89 5.67
C ASN A 66 -6.14 2.19 4.46
N LEU A 67 -6.85 1.16 3.98
CA LEU A 67 -7.78 1.27 2.88
C LEU A 67 -9.18 1.60 3.42
N SER A 68 -9.77 2.68 2.90
CA SER A 68 -11.17 3.01 3.14
C SER A 68 -11.98 2.66 1.90
N GLU A 69 -13.13 2.00 2.10
CA GLU A 69 -14.07 1.73 1.02
C GLU A 69 -14.73 3.05 0.57
N HIS A 70 -14.85 3.23 -0.73
CA HIS A 70 -15.64 4.28 -1.34
C HIS A 70 -16.67 3.67 -2.28
N GLU A 71 -17.81 4.34 -2.44
CA GLU A 71 -18.88 3.88 -3.33
C GLU A 71 -18.33 3.63 -4.74
N GLY A 72 -18.57 2.42 -5.28
CA GLY A 72 -18.07 2.01 -6.60
C GLY A 72 -16.60 1.54 -6.64
N MET A 73 -15.93 1.40 -5.49
CA MET A 73 -14.53 0.96 -5.43
C MET A 73 -14.34 -0.55 -5.27
N ILE A 74 -15.38 -1.32 -4.91
CA ILE A 74 -15.26 -2.76 -4.62
C ILE A 74 -14.73 -3.55 -5.83
N GLU A 75 -15.28 -3.32 -7.03
CA GLU A 75 -14.83 -4.02 -8.26
C GLU A 75 -13.37 -3.72 -8.55
N ASN A 76 -13.01 -2.44 -8.53
CA ASN A 76 -11.65 -1.93 -8.68
C ASN A 76 -10.69 -2.54 -7.64
N LEU A 77 -11.12 -2.63 -6.38
CA LEU A 77 -10.33 -3.21 -5.30
C LEU A 77 -10.10 -4.70 -5.54
N ASN A 78 -11.13 -5.44 -5.96
CA ASN A 78 -11.03 -6.86 -6.30
C ASN A 78 -10.06 -7.09 -7.46
N GLU A 79 -10.12 -6.26 -8.52
CA GLU A 79 -9.16 -6.31 -9.63
C GLU A 79 -7.72 -6.06 -9.17
N PHE A 80 -7.51 -5.07 -8.29
CA PHE A 80 -6.20 -4.80 -7.71
C PHE A 80 -5.63 -6.00 -6.94
N PHE A 81 -6.42 -6.61 -6.05
CA PHE A 81 -5.94 -7.77 -5.29
C PHE A 81 -5.73 -9.00 -6.18
N LYS A 82 -6.54 -9.21 -7.22
CA LYS A 82 -6.30 -10.25 -8.24
C LYS A 82 -5.03 -9.99 -9.04
N HIS A 83 -4.70 -8.73 -9.31
CA HIS A 83 -3.44 -8.36 -9.93
C HIS A 83 -2.26 -8.74 -9.02
N LEU A 84 -2.34 -8.41 -7.72
CA LEU A 84 -1.29 -8.75 -6.75
C LEU A 84 -1.05 -10.26 -6.62
N LEU A 85 -2.09 -11.10 -6.76
CA LEU A 85 -1.94 -12.57 -6.75
C LEU A 85 -0.94 -13.08 -7.80
N ASN A 86 -0.85 -12.40 -8.94
CA ASN A 86 -0.01 -12.80 -10.07
C ASN A 86 1.19 -11.87 -10.28
N ASP A 87 1.44 -10.94 -9.36
CA ASP A 87 2.49 -9.94 -9.52
C ASP A 87 3.89 -10.53 -9.30
N GLU A 88 4.69 -10.55 -10.37
CA GLU A 88 6.06 -11.05 -10.34
C GLU A 88 6.94 -10.33 -9.31
N ARG A 89 6.67 -9.04 -9.02
CA ARG A 89 7.40 -8.27 -8.01
C ARG A 89 7.19 -8.86 -6.62
N ILE A 90 5.96 -9.27 -6.28
CA ILE A 90 5.64 -9.89 -5.00
C ILE A 90 6.32 -11.26 -4.88
N HIS A 91 6.15 -12.11 -5.90
CA HIS A 91 6.68 -13.48 -5.89
C HIS A 91 8.20 -13.52 -5.86
N LYS A 92 8.86 -12.73 -6.72
CA LYS A 92 10.32 -12.69 -6.81
C LYS A 92 10.97 -12.14 -5.54
N ASN A 93 10.37 -11.14 -4.92
CA ASN A 93 10.87 -10.55 -3.67
C ASN A 93 10.35 -11.26 -2.40
N LYS A 94 9.55 -12.33 -2.56
CA LYS A 94 8.96 -13.10 -1.46
C LYS A 94 8.18 -12.22 -0.48
N MET A 95 7.48 -11.21 -1.01
CA MET A 95 6.64 -10.34 -0.23
C MET A 95 5.44 -11.14 0.29
N ARG A 96 5.05 -10.86 1.53
CA ARG A 96 3.83 -11.41 2.14
C ARG A 96 2.82 -10.30 2.27
N VAL A 97 1.60 -10.56 1.82
CA VAL A 97 0.49 -9.63 1.96
C VAL A 97 -0.41 -10.14 3.07
N PHE A 98 -0.79 -9.25 3.98
CA PHE A 98 -1.71 -9.55 5.07
C PHE A 98 -2.88 -8.58 5.01
N ILE A 99 -4.08 -9.11 5.24
CA ILE A 99 -5.30 -8.31 5.27
C ILE A 99 -5.84 -8.33 6.70
N ILE A 100 -5.90 -7.15 7.31
CA ILE A 100 -6.27 -6.96 8.71
C ILE A 100 -7.55 -6.14 8.76
N GLY A 101 -8.58 -6.64 9.44
CA GLY A 101 -9.87 -5.98 9.60
C GLY A 101 -11.05 -6.93 9.48
N GLN A 102 -12.25 -6.37 9.35
CA GLN A 102 -13.51 -7.12 9.22
C GLN A 102 -13.75 -7.59 7.78
N TRP A 103 -12.70 -8.11 7.11
CA TRP A 103 -12.78 -8.51 5.71
C TRP A 103 -13.76 -9.66 5.48
N TYR A 104 -14.07 -10.44 6.52
CA TYR A 104 -15.08 -11.51 6.47
C TYR A 104 -16.52 -10.99 6.30
N GLU A 105 -16.75 -9.68 6.46
CA GLU A 105 -18.04 -9.02 6.23
C GLU A 105 -18.20 -8.53 4.77
N LEU A 106 -17.11 -8.56 3.98
CA LEU A 106 -17.13 -8.17 2.57
C LEU A 106 -17.85 -9.20 1.70
N ASP A 107 -18.08 -8.85 0.44
CA ASP A 107 -18.71 -9.73 -0.55
C ASP A 107 -17.94 -11.05 -0.71
N SER A 108 -18.64 -12.11 -1.16
CA SER A 108 -18.02 -13.43 -1.29
C SER A 108 -16.84 -13.45 -2.23
N GLU A 109 -16.86 -12.67 -3.31
CA GLU A 109 -15.80 -12.71 -4.31
C GLU A 109 -14.51 -12.11 -3.77
N LEU A 110 -14.58 -10.92 -3.17
CA LEU A 110 -13.44 -10.25 -2.58
C LEU A 110 -12.86 -11.05 -1.40
N ARG A 111 -13.72 -11.71 -0.61
CA ARG A 111 -13.27 -12.62 0.46
C ARG A 111 -12.48 -13.81 -0.06
N GLU A 112 -12.89 -14.42 -1.17
CA GLU A 112 -12.11 -15.53 -1.75
C GLU A 112 -10.77 -15.02 -2.30
N THR A 113 -10.76 -13.90 -3.02
CA THR A 113 -9.52 -13.25 -3.47
C THR A 113 -8.55 -12.99 -2.30
N PHE A 114 -9.06 -12.55 -1.15
CA PHE A 114 -8.24 -12.30 0.04
C PHE A 114 -7.66 -13.58 0.64
N LYS A 115 -8.42 -14.67 0.65
CA LYS A 115 -7.94 -15.97 1.14
C LYS A 115 -6.83 -16.55 0.26
N GLU A 116 -6.90 -16.34 -1.05
CA GLU A 116 -5.87 -16.79 -1.98
C GLU A 116 -4.55 -16.01 -1.82
N LEU A 117 -4.63 -14.75 -1.34
CA LEU A 117 -3.49 -13.84 -1.24
C LEU A 117 -2.67 -14.01 0.05
N MET A 118 -3.29 -14.50 1.12
CA MET A 118 -2.69 -14.69 2.46
C MET A 118 -2.07 -16.07 2.64
#